data_AF-A0A656PMN3-F1
#
_entry.id   AF-A0A656PMN3-F1
#
_cell.length_a   1.000
_cell.length_b   1.000
_cell.length_c   1.000
_cell.angle_alpha   90.00
_cell.angle_beta   90.00
_cell.angle_gamma   90.00
#
_symmetry.space_group_name_H-M   'P 1'
#
loop_
_entity.id
_entity.type
_entity.pdbx_description
1 polymer ?
#
loop_
_entity_poly.entity_id
_entity_poly.type
_entity_poly.pdbx_seq_one_letter_code
_entity_poly.pdbx_strand_id
1 'polypeptide(L)'
;MCRIDKQEKIQRTCNLVFFSCCALFLSSTVARMYFYNDLAVKNRDLKGSSDTQLALEEEITMLKYEDSELSSMSYVESEAAKMGFLPMKERLMTLDLSSTGQVASLAR
;
A
#
# COMPACT_ATOMS: atom_id res chain seq x y z
N MET A 1 -36.93 3.39 -68.29
CA MET A 1 -36.67 2.43 -67.18
C MET A 1 -35.28 2.56 -66.56
N CYS A 2 -34.18 2.53 -67.33
CA CYS A 2 -32.82 2.30 -66.79
C CYS A 2 -32.21 3.41 -65.88
N ARG A 3 -32.71 4.66 -65.92
CA ARG A 3 -32.20 5.76 -65.06
C ARG A 3 -32.76 5.76 -63.64
N ILE A 4 -33.99 5.29 -63.45
CA ILE A 4 -34.67 5.30 -62.14
C ILE A 4 -34.05 4.22 -61.23
N ASP A 5 -33.79 3.03 -61.78
CA ASP A 5 -33.07 1.93 -61.11
C ASP A 5 -31.65 2.32 -60.65
N LYS A 6 -30.95 3.12 -61.46
CA LYS A 6 -29.61 3.63 -61.10
C LYS A 6 -29.67 4.61 -59.93
N GLN A 7 -30.66 5.51 -59.89
CA GLN A 7 -30.81 6.44 -58.77
C GLN A 7 -31.21 5.74 -57.48
N GLU A 8 -32.10 4.74 -57.54
CA GLU A 8 -32.51 4.00 -56.34
C GLU A 8 -31.34 3.22 -55.72
N LYS A 9 -30.48 2.62 -56.56
CA LYS A 9 -29.25 1.96 -56.09
C LYS A 9 -28.26 2.94 -55.46
N ILE A 10 -28.04 4.11 -56.08
CA ILE A 10 -27.15 5.14 -55.52
C ILE A 10 -27.67 5.63 -54.17
N GLN A 11 -28.98 5.84 -54.03
CA GLN A 11 -29.59 6.31 -52.78
C GLN A 11 -29.48 5.27 -51.66
N ARG A 12 -29.67 3.98 -51.95
CA ARG A 12 -29.46 2.89 -50.97
C ARG A 12 -28.01 2.79 -50.51
N THR A 13 -27.05 2.89 -51.44
CA THR A 13 -25.62 2.87 -51.09
C THR A 13 -25.23 4.09 -50.26
N CYS A 14 -25.76 5.27 -50.58
CA CYS A 14 -25.48 6.50 -49.82
C CYS A 14 -26.02 6.40 -48.38
N ASN A 15 -27.25 5.91 -48.20
CA ASN A 15 -27.82 5.68 -46.88
C ASN A 15 -27.06 4.64 -46.06
N LEU A 16 -26.57 3.58 -46.72
CA LEU A 16 -25.78 2.52 -46.06
C LEU A 16 -24.41 3.05 -45.62
N VAL A 17 -23.74 3.86 -46.44
CA VAL A 17 -22.48 4.54 -46.09
C VAL A 17 -22.68 5.57 -44.98
N PHE A 18 -23.79 6.31 -45.01
CA PHE A 18 -24.12 7.25 -43.96
C PHE A 18 -24.35 6.54 -42.61
N PHE A 19 -25.11 5.45 -42.62
CA PHE A 19 -25.37 4.65 -41.43
C PHE A 19 -24.09 3.99 -40.89
N SER A 20 -23.22 3.47 -41.76
CA SER A 20 -21.94 2.90 -41.32
C SER A 20 -21.01 3.95 -40.73
N CYS A 21 -20.99 5.17 -41.30
CA CYS A 21 -20.22 6.29 -40.75
C CYS A 21 -20.72 6.71 -39.37
N CYS A 22 -22.05 6.83 -39.19
CA CYS A 22 -22.64 7.11 -37.89
C CYS A 22 -22.34 6.00 -36.87
N ALA A 23 -22.45 4.72 -37.28
CA ALA A 23 -22.15 3.59 -36.41
C ALA A 23 -20.68 3.57 -35.97
N LEU A 24 -19.74 3.85 -36.88
CA LEU A 24 -18.32 3.96 -36.57
C LEU A 24 -18.00 5.15 -35.66
N PHE A 25 -18.71 6.27 -35.82
CA PHE A 25 -18.50 7.45 -34.98
C PHE A 25 -18.97 7.21 -33.54
N LEU A 26 -20.16 6.61 -33.39
CA LEU A 26 -20.69 6.23 -32.08
C LEU A 26 -19.81 5.16 -31.42
N SER A 27 -19.40 4.13 -32.15
CA SER A 27 -18.53 3.08 -31.61
C SER A 27 -17.15 3.62 -31.23
N SER A 28 -16.57 4.54 -32.02
CA SER A 28 -15.31 5.21 -31.67
C SER A 28 -15.42 6.03 -30.39
N THR A 29 -16.56 6.71 -30.20
CA THR A 29 -16.80 7.54 -29.01
C THR A 29 -16.96 6.68 -27.76
N VAL A 30 -17.75 5.60 -27.85
CA VAL A 30 -17.93 4.65 -26.75
C VAL A 30 -16.62 3.92 -26.42
N ALA A 31 -15.87 3.50 -27.44
CA ALA A 31 -14.57 2.87 -27.25
C ALA A 31 -13.59 3.81 -26.52
N ARG A 32 -13.47 5.07 -26.95
CA ARG A 32 -12.65 6.06 -26.24
C ARG A 32 -13.08 6.21 -24.79
N MET A 33 -14.37 6.37 -24.53
CA MET A 33 -14.91 6.49 -23.16
C MET A 33 -14.56 5.26 -22.31
N TYR A 34 -14.69 4.06 -22.88
CA TYR A 34 -14.33 2.80 -22.22
C TYR A 34 -12.83 2.72 -21.91
N PHE A 35 -11.96 3.05 -22.87
CA PHE A 35 -10.52 3.07 -22.66
C PHE A 35 -10.10 4.09 -21.60
N TYR A 36 -10.69 5.30 -21.62
CA TYR A 36 -10.40 6.30 -20.58
C TYR A 36 -10.86 5.86 -19.20
N ASN A 37 -12.02 5.21 -19.10
CA ASN A 37 -12.50 4.69 -17.83
C ASN A 37 -11.64 3.52 -17.33
N ASP A 38 -11.27 2.58 -18.19
CA ASP A 38 -10.37 1.47 -17.85
C ASP A 38 -8.97 1.97 -17.44
N LEU A 39 -8.42 2.97 -18.13
CA LEU A 39 -7.16 3.63 -17.78
C LEU A 39 -7.25 4.40 -16.46
N ALA A 40 -8.39 5.04 -16.17
CA ALA A 40 -8.62 5.77 -14.93
C ALA A 40 -8.76 4.80 -13.75
N VAL A 41 -9.49 3.70 -13.92
CA VAL A 41 -9.63 2.63 -12.92
C VAL A 41 -8.28 1.98 -12.65
N LYS A 42 -7.54 1.58 -13.70
CA LYS A 42 -6.19 1.01 -13.53
C LYS A 42 -5.21 1.96 -12.86
N ASN A 43 -5.25 3.26 -13.18
CA ASN A 43 -4.42 4.25 -12.47
C ASN A 43 -4.81 4.37 -11.00
N ARG A 44 -6.11 4.34 -10.69
CA ARG A 44 -6.59 4.39 -9.31
C ARG A 44 -6.19 3.13 -8.54
N ASP A 45 -6.27 1.96 -9.17
CA ASP A 45 -5.86 0.69 -8.58
C ASP A 45 -4.34 0.62 -8.40
N LEU A 46 -3.55 1.13 -9.37
CA LEU A 46 -2.10 1.27 -9.22
C LEU A 46 -1.74 2.19 -8.05
N LYS A 47 -2.43 3.33 -7.94
CA LYS A 47 -2.21 4.28 -6.86
C LYS A 47 -2.59 3.68 -5.51
N GLY A 48 -3.75 3.02 -5.42
CA GLY A 48 -4.15 2.29 -4.21
C GLY A 48 -3.15 1.21 -3.82
N SER A 49 -2.65 0.44 -4.79
CA SER A 49 -1.61 -0.57 -4.55
C SER A 49 -0.29 0.05 -4.06
N SER A 50 0.12 1.18 -4.64
CA SER A 50 1.32 1.90 -4.21
C SER A 50 1.18 2.46 -2.79
N ASP A 51 0.00 3.00 -2.45
CA ASP A 51 -0.27 3.54 -1.11
C ASP A 51 -0.27 2.40 -0.07
N THR A 52 -0.84 1.22 -0.41
CA THR A 52 -0.78 0.04 0.48
C THR A 52 0.63 -0.50 0.65
N GLN A 53 1.45 -0.48 -0.40
CA GLN A 53 2.83 -0.92 -0.33
C GLN A 53 3.65 -0.01 0.59
N LEU A 54 3.45 1.30 0.49
CA LEU A 54 4.15 2.28 1.32
C LEU A 54 3.77 2.13 2.81
N ALA A 55 2.49 1.91 3.11
CA ALA A 55 2.03 1.64 4.47
C ALA A 55 2.65 0.34 5.06
N LEU A 56 2.72 -0.72 4.25
CA LEU A 56 3.34 -1.99 4.65
C LEU A 56 4.86 -1.84 4.88
N GLU A 57 5.55 -1.08 4.05
CA GLU A 57 6.99 -0.82 4.23
C GLU A 57 7.29 -0.03 5.52
N GLU A 58 6.43 0.94 5.86
CA GLU A 58 6.53 1.68 7.12
C GLU A 58 6.32 0.76 8.34
N GLU A 59 5.30 -0.10 8.31
CA GLU A 59 5.01 -1.05 9.37
C GLU A 59 6.14 -2.08 9.55
N ILE A 60 6.68 -2.63 8.45
CA ILE A 60 7.84 -3.53 8.48
C ILE A 60 9.06 -2.83 9.11
N THR A 61 9.29 -1.56 8.76
CA THR A 61 10.42 -0.80 9.29
C THR A 61 10.26 -0.56 10.79
N MET A 62 9.05 -0.27 11.26
CA MET A 62 8.74 -0.10 12.68
C MET A 62 8.96 -1.40 13.45
N LEU A 63 8.40 -2.52 12.97
CA LEU A 63 8.61 -3.82 13.60
C LEU A 63 10.09 -4.21 13.63
N LYS A 64 10.84 -3.93 12.57
CA LYS A 64 12.27 -4.24 12.51
C LYS A 64 13.08 -3.43 13.53
N TYR A 65 12.68 -2.20 13.80
CA TYR A 65 13.28 -1.38 14.86
C TYR A 65 13.02 -1.98 16.24
N GLU A 66 11.77 -2.35 16.52
CA GLU A 66 11.37 -2.98 17.79
C GLU A 66 12.08 -4.32 18.01
N ASP A 67 12.17 -5.15 16.96
CA ASP A 67 12.88 -6.44 17.01
C ASP A 67 14.39 -6.26 17.22
N SER A 68 14.98 -5.21 16.63
CA SER A 68 16.40 -4.88 16.84
C SER A 68 16.66 -4.43 18.28
N GLU A 69 15.74 -3.66 18.88
CA GLU A 69 15.82 -3.25 20.29
C GLU A 69 15.70 -4.47 21.22
N LEU A 70 14.71 -5.33 20.98
CA LEU A 70 14.52 -6.57 21.74
C LEU A 70 15.72 -7.51 21.59
N SER A 71 16.27 -7.65 20.39
CA SER A 71 17.45 -8.48 20.14
C SER A 71 18.68 -7.93 20.83
N SER A 72 18.84 -6.61 20.92
CA SER A 72 19.93 -5.98 21.67
C SER A 72 19.79 -6.25 23.17
N MET A 73 18.57 -6.12 23.73
CA MET A 73 18.29 -6.47 25.12
C MET A 73 18.54 -7.95 25.40
N SER A 74 18.09 -8.84 24.52
CA SER A 74 18.30 -10.29 24.65
C SER A 74 19.78 -10.66 24.67
N TYR A 75 20.61 -9.98 23.87
CA TYR A 75 22.08 -10.15 23.93
C TYR A 75 22.63 -9.76 25.30
N VAL A 76 22.24 -8.59 25.83
CA VAL A 76 22.67 -8.13 27.16
C VAL A 76 22.21 -9.07 28.26
N GLU A 77 20.96 -9.54 28.22
CA GLU A 77 20.42 -10.53 29.16
C GLU A 77 21.19 -11.85 29.11
N SER A 78 21.60 -12.29 27.91
CA SER A 78 22.39 -13.51 27.73
C SER A 78 23.80 -13.39 28.33
N GLU A 79 24.46 -12.24 28.19
CA GLU A 79 25.75 -11.97 28.83
C GLU A 79 25.63 -11.81 30.35
N ALA A 80 24.56 -11.15 30.83
CA ALA A 80 24.27 -11.05 32.26
C ALA A 80 24.05 -12.45 32.87
N ALA A 81 23.35 -13.34 32.19
CA ALA A 81 23.17 -14.73 32.62
C ALA A 81 24.51 -15.48 32.72
N LYS A 82 25.44 -15.28 31.78
CA LYS A 82 26.80 -15.87 31.85
C LYS A 82 27.61 -15.34 33.04
N MET A 83 27.41 -14.09 33.42
CA MET A 83 28.02 -13.47 34.60
C MET A 83 27.34 -13.88 35.93
N GLY A 84 26.31 -14.72 35.89
CA GLY A 84 25.62 -15.25 37.06
C GLY A 84 24.45 -14.39 37.57
N PHE A 85 24.03 -13.38 36.81
CA PHE A 85 22.83 -12.61 37.13
C PHE A 85 21.57 -13.42 36.82
N LEU A 86 20.58 -13.37 37.72
CA LEU A 86 19.30 -14.06 37.57
C LEU A 86 18.24 -13.11 36.99
N PRO A 87 17.33 -13.61 36.14
CA PRO A 87 16.27 -12.80 35.55
C PRO A 87 15.32 -12.28 36.65
N MET A 88 15.06 -10.98 36.61
CA MET A 88 14.22 -10.29 37.59
C MET A 88 12.75 -10.62 37.31
N LYS A 89 12.10 -11.36 38.22
CA LYS A 89 10.69 -11.80 38.06
C LYS A 89 9.66 -10.75 38.45
N GLU A 90 10.04 -9.77 39.28
CA GLU A 90 9.16 -8.72 39.79
C GLU A 90 9.90 -7.39 39.93
N ARG A 91 9.15 -6.29 39.77
CA ARG A 91 9.68 -4.93 39.86
C ARG A 91 10.08 -4.64 41.32
N LEU A 92 11.36 -4.48 41.60
CA LEU A 92 11.83 -4.15 42.96
C LEU A 92 11.23 -2.81 43.39
N MET A 93 10.36 -2.83 44.40
CA MET A 93 9.98 -1.61 45.12
C MET A 93 11.25 -1.03 45.76
N THR A 94 11.66 0.14 45.32
CA THR A 94 12.84 0.84 45.83
C THR A 94 12.62 1.25 47.28
N LEU A 95 13.50 0.75 48.16
CA LEU A 95 13.90 1.27 49.47
C LEU A 95 12.89 2.16 50.21
N ASP A 96 12.32 1.59 51.27
CA ASP A 96 11.67 2.34 52.35
C ASP A 96 12.66 3.36 52.95
N LEU A 97 12.32 4.64 52.82
CA LEU A 97 13.09 5.77 53.37
C LEU A 97 13.14 5.77 54.91
N SER A 98 12.47 4.83 55.60
CA SER A 98 12.50 4.72 57.06
C SER A 98 13.80 4.13 57.62
N SER A 99 14.61 3.46 56.80
CA SER A 99 15.85 2.80 57.23
C SER A 99 17.04 3.77 57.24
N THR A 100 17.24 4.40 58.39
CA THR A 100 18.45 5.19 58.71
C THR A 100 19.66 4.25 58.79
N GLY A 101 20.31 3.93 57.66
CA GLY A 101 21.46 3.02 57.68
C GLY A 101 22.16 2.89 56.34
N GLN A 102 23.24 3.67 56.18
CA GLN A 102 24.38 3.43 55.29
C GLN A 102 24.10 3.14 53.81
N VAL A 103 24.09 4.20 53.00
CA VAL A 103 24.51 4.11 51.59
C VAL A 103 25.93 4.67 51.48
N ALA A 104 26.90 3.78 51.32
CA ALA A 104 28.24 4.14 50.88
C ALA A 104 28.16 4.55 49.40
N SER A 105 28.37 5.85 49.12
CA SER A 105 28.53 6.33 47.76
C SER A 105 29.89 5.88 47.22
N LEU A 106 29.88 5.01 46.21
CA LEU A 106 31.00 4.86 45.29
C LEU A 106 30.99 6.06 44.34
N ALA A 107 31.51 7.18 44.83
CA ALA A 107 32.00 8.25 43.99
C ALA A 107 33.53 8.13 43.94
N ARG A 108 34.05 7.66 42.81
CA ARG A 108 35.42 7.97 42.40
C ARG A 108 35.49 8.09 40.89
#